data_AF-A0A3B9ZSC4-F1
#
_entry.id   AF-A0A3B9ZSC4-F1
#
_cell.length_a   1.000
_cell.length_b   1.000
_cell.length_c   1.000
_cell.angle_alpha   90.00
_cell.angle_beta   90.00
_cell.angle_gamma   90.00
#
_symmetry.space_group_name_H-M   'P 1'
#
loop_
_entity.id
_entity.type
_entity.pdbx_description
1 polymer ?
#
loop_
_entity_poly.entity_id
_entity_poly.type
_entity_poly.pdbx_seq_one_letter_code
_entity_poly.pdbx_strand_id
1 'polypeptide(L)'
;MDQEEEDIVAIERQRKRDNLQIKADSGSMAAMQILDRMDLEDHLKVKKGELMEKAQFTRPENISDLVTDLPVLPSSQNFGEILKDLDISEIENYIRRGEFKSLPAHMTVYLKWLEIAHDWYYKFKDKNWIVNYLMANCRDSEDRCISRYMANKIFGDMLSFFYSDADFKKNSWFMYLAERVMMGAALAWEMNDMKTFTDCQEKAAKILDRITIDKQAVDPRLLNPKPMFFITDAKQLGLPPIDRNALARAIDEMVVPEKVKIRAKRDLGTVARDLSDEDMLGEELKETK
;
A
#
# COMPACT_ATOMS: atom_id res chain seq x y z
N MET A 1 22.24 -17.56 28.63
CA MET A 1 21.00 -17.90 29.35
C MET A 1 20.92 -19.39 29.25
N ASP A 2 21.35 -19.99 30.34
CA ASP A 2 22.31 -21.08 30.31
C ASP A 2 21.52 -22.39 30.44
N GLN A 3 21.94 -23.45 29.75
CA GLN A 3 21.26 -24.76 29.81
C GLN A 3 21.03 -25.24 31.25
N GLU A 4 21.89 -24.80 32.18
CA GLU A 4 21.75 -25.03 33.62
C GLU A 4 20.51 -24.37 34.25
N GLU A 5 20.07 -23.18 33.78
CA GLU A 5 18.86 -22.53 34.29
C GLU A 5 17.58 -23.23 33.80
N GLU A 6 17.56 -23.73 32.56
CA GLU A 6 16.41 -24.50 32.03
C GLU A 6 16.26 -25.85 32.74
N ASP A 7 17.37 -26.52 33.04
CA ASP A 7 17.38 -27.79 33.76
C ASP A 7 16.89 -27.63 35.21
N ILE A 8 17.29 -26.54 35.90
CA ILE A 8 16.81 -26.23 37.26
C ILE A 8 15.30 -25.97 37.26
N VAL A 9 14.80 -25.19 36.30
CA VAL A 9 13.36 -24.89 36.17
C VAL A 9 12.56 -26.15 35.84
N ALA A 10 13.11 -27.06 35.03
CA ALA A 10 12.47 -28.34 34.72
C ALA A 10 12.35 -29.24 35.95
N ILE A 11 13.40 -29.32 36.78
CA ILE A 11 13.41 -30.12 38.01
C ILE A 11 12.40 -29.58 39.03
N GLU A 12 12.31 -28.26 39.19
CA GLU A 12 11.33 -27.64 40.10
C GLU A 12 9.89 -27.85 39.62
N ARG A 13 9.66 -27.77 38.31
CA ARG A 13 8.34 -28.03 37.71
C ARG A 13 7.90 -29.48 37.92
N GLN A 14 8.83 -30.43 37.82
CA GLN A 14 8.55 -31.85 38.06
C GLN A 14 8.20 -32.12 39.53
N ARG A 15 8.99 -31.59 40.48
CA ARG A 15 8.69 -31.70 41.92
C ARG A 15 7.34 -31.10 42.28
N LYS A 16 6.96 -30.00 41.64
CA LYS A 16 5.65 -29.36 41.85
C LYS A 16 4.51 -30.24 41.34
N ARG A 17 4.69 -30.90 40.19
CA ARG A 17 3.73 -31.85 39.61
C ARG A 17 3.54 -33.07 40.51
N ASP A 18 4.62 -33.65 41.01
CA ASP A 18 4.57 -34.82 41.93
C ASP A 18 3.81 -34.49 43.22
N ASN A 19 4.07 -33.32 43.80
CA ASN A 19 3.35 -32.85 44.99
C ASN A 19 1.86 -32.58 44.73
N LEU A 20 1.49 -32.17 43.52
CA LEU A 20 0.11 -31.97 43.11
C LEU A 20 -0.58 -33.31 42.84
N GLN A 21 0.13 -34.29 42.28
CA GLN A 21 -0.37 -35.65 42.06
C GLN A 21 -0.73 -36.32 43.40
N ILE A 22 0.15 -36.25 44.39
CA ILE A 22 -0.12 -36.76 45.76
C ILE A 22 -1.37 -36.10 46.36
N LYS A 23 -1.59 -34.81 46.09
CA LYS A 23 -2.77 -34.06 46.55
C LYS A 23 -4.05 -34.42 45.77
N ALA A 24 -3.92 -34.74 44.49
CA ALA A 24 -5.03 -35.18 43.66
C ALA A 24 -5.47 -36.60 44.04
N ASP A 25 -4.51 -37.50 44.29
CA ASP A 25 -4.75 -38.88 44.71
C ASP A 25 -5.39 -38.96 46.11
N SER A 26 -5.17 -37.93 46.95
CA SER A 26 -5.87 -37.75 48.23
C SER A 26 -7.25 -37.07 48.10
N GLY A 27 -7.75 -36.86 46.88
CA GLY A 27 -9.11 -36.38 46.60
C GLY A 27 -9.27 -34.87 46.49
N SER A 28 -8.19 -34.09 46.40
CA SER A 28 -8.29 -32.64 46.22
C SER A 28 -8.70 -32.26 44.79
N MET A 29 -9.96 -31.85 44.63
CA MET A 29 -10.50 -31.27 43.39
C MET A 29 -9.66 -30.10 42.85
N ALA A 30 -9.10 -29.27 43.74
CA ALA A 30 -8.24 -28.16 43.33
C ALA A 30 -6.91 -28.65 42.75
N ALA A 31 -6.35 -29.75 43.25
CA ALA A 31 -5.13 -30.32 42.71
C ALA A 31 -5.37 -30.98 41.34
N MET A 32 -6.51 -31.66 41.13
CA MET A 32 -6.91 -32.19 39.82
C MET A 32 -7.05 -31.08 38.77
N GLN A 33 -7.75 -29.99 39.10
CA GLN A 33 -7.92 -28.86 38.16
C GLN A 33 -6.59 -28.19 37.79
N ILE A 34 -5.62 -28.17 38.72
CA ILE A 34 -4.29 -27.61 38.44
C ILE A 34 -3.47 -28.57 37.56
N LEU A 35 -3.56 -29.88 37.78
CA LEU A 35 -2.92 -30.89 36.92
C LEU A 35 -3.49 -30.87 35.50
N ASP A 36 -4.81 -30.85 35.33
CA ASP A 36 -5.47 -30.75 34.03
C ASP A 36 -5.01 -29.49 33.26
N ARG A 37 -4.84 -28.37 33.97
CA ARG A 37 -4.33 -27.13 33.37
C ARG A 37 -2.86 -27.25 32.97
N MET A 38 -2.03 -27.90 33.78
CA MET A 38 -0.63 -28.15 33.45
C MET A 38 -0.49 -29.08 32.24
N ASP A 39 -1.33 -30.11 32.14
CA ASP A 39 -1.38 -31.03 31.00
C ASP A 39 -1.80 -30.33 29.72
N LEU A 40 -2.81 -29.44 29.81
CA LEU A 40 -3.24 -28.59 28.71
C LEU A 40 -2.11 -27.66 28.24
N GLU A 41 -1.38 -27.02 29.17
CA GLU A 41 -0.24 -26.16 28.84
C GLU A 41 0.89 -26.93 28.14
N ASP A 42 1.20 -28.14 28.60
CA ASP A 42 2.22 -28.99 27.98
C ASP A 42 1.79 -29.43 26.57
N HIS A 43 0.52 -29.80 26.39
CA HIS A 43 -0.05 -30.11 25.07
C HIS A 43 0.00 -28.90 24.12
N LEU A 44 -0.31 -27.70 24.61
CA LEU A 44 -0.22 -26.47 23.82
C LEU A 44 1.22 -26.13 23.41
N LYS A 45 2.20 -26.37 24.30
CA LYS A 45 3.62 -26.20 23.96
C LYS A 45 4.06 -27.16 22.85
N VAL A 46 3.68 -28.43 22.93
CA VAL A 46 3.99 -29.44 21.90
C VAL A 46 3.33 -29.07 20.57
N LYS A 47 2.03 -28.77 20.58
CA LYS A 47 1.29 -28.38 19.37
C LYS A 47 1.84 -27.09 18.74
N LYS A 48 2.28 -26.14 19.57
CA LYS A 48 3.00 -24.94 19.10
C LYS A 48 4.32 -25.33 18.43
N GLY A 49 5.11 -26.23 19.01
CA GLY A 49 6.34 -26.75 18.40
C GLY A 49 6.08 -27.39 17.04
N GLU A 50 5.09 -28.28 16.96
CA GLU A 50 4.71 -28.96 15.70
C GLU A 50 4.19 -27.99 14.63
N LEU A 51 3.39 -26.99 15.01
CA LEU A 51 2.92 -25.95 14.09
C LEU A 51 4.09 -25.08 13.60
N MET A 52 5.08 -24.82 14.45
CA MET A 52 6.29 -24.06 14.11
C MET A 52 7.29 -24.89 13.29
N GLU A 53 7.23 -26.23 13.34
CA GLU A 53 8.04 -27.15 12.53
C GLU A 53 7.41 -27.42 11.16
N LYS A 54 6.08 -27.63 11.10
CA LYS A 54 5.32 -27.85 9.86
C LYS A 54 5.23 -26.58 9.01
N ALA A 55 5.14 -25.43 9.65
CA ALA A 55 5.36 -24.17 8.99
C ALA A 55 6.89 -24.02 8.86
N GLN A 56 7.47 -24.08 7.66
CA GLN A 56 8.90 -23.80 7.41
C GLN A 56 9.24 -22.30 7.68
N PHE A 57 8.90 -21.82 8.89
CA PHE A 57 9.03 -20.47 9.41
C PHE A 57 9.94 -20.48 10.64
N THR A 58 10.93 -21.38 10.64
CA THR A 58 12.00 -21.29 11.62
C THR A 58 12.76 -20.00 11.37
N ARG A 59 12.80 -19.13 12.39
CA ARG A 59 13.77 -18.04 12.43
C ARG A 59 15.13 -18.72 12.29
N PRO A 60 15.88 -18.48 11.20
CA PRO A 60 17.20 -19.06 11.04
C PRO A 60 18.05 -18.71 12.26
N GLU A 61 18.62 -19.72 12.91
CA GLU A 61 19.53 -19.49 14.05
C GLU A 61 20.81 -18.82 13.56
N ASN A 62 21.24 -19.13 12.33
CA ASN A 62 22.37 -18.52 11.65
C ASN A 62 21.91 -17.67 10.45
N ILE A 63 22.20 -16.38 10.51
CA ILE A 63 21.91 -15.42 9.44
C ILE A 63 22.70 -15.74 8.15
N SER A 64 23.82 -16.48 8.28
CA SER A 64 24.69 -16.92 7.17
C SER A 64 24.03 -17.89 6.21
N ASP A 65 23.03 -18.65 6.65
CA ASP A 65 22.45 -19.74 5.85
C ASP A 65 21.36 -19.24 4.91
N LEU A 66 21.02 -17.94 5.01
CA LEU A 66 20.00 -17.23 4.24
C LEU A 66 20.56 -16.18 3.29
N VAL A 67 21.85 -16.29 2.97
CA VAL A 67 22.48 -15.53 1.90
C VAL A 67 21.80 -15.92 0.58
N THR A 68 20.70 -15.25 0.32
CA THR A 68 20.19 -15.02 -1.03
C THR A 68 21.08 -13.93 -1.58
N ASP A 69 21.65 -14.14 -2.78
CA ASP A 69 22.56 -13.20 -3.43
C ASP A 69 21.88 -11.83 -3.59
N LEU A 70 22.04 -10.99 -2.56
CA LEU A 70 21.53 -9.64 -2.57
C LEU A 70 22.31 -8.83 -3.60
N PRO A 71 21.64 -7.95 -4.35
CA PRO A 71 22.31 -7.09 -5.30
C PRO A 71 23.33 -6.22 -4.58
N VAL A 72 24.59 -6.37 -4.96
CA VAL A 72 25.70 -5.57 -4.46
C VAL A 72 25.67 -4.21 -5.13
N LEU A 73 26.04 -3.16 -4.40
CA LEU A 73 26.19 -1.82 -4.98
C LEU A 73 27.27 -1.85 -6.08
N PRO A 74 27.00 -1.29 -7.28
CA PRO A 74 28.02 -1.18 -8.31
C PRO A 74 29.19 -0.31 -7.80
N SER A 75 30.43 -0.59 -8.22
CA SER A 75 31.64 0.02 -7.62
C SER A 75 32.01 1.44 -8.12
N SER A 76 31.20 2.05 -8.99
CA SER A 76 31.62 3.19 -9.82
C SER A 76 31.38 4.61 -9.27
N GLN A 77 31.07 4.83 -7.99
CA GLN A 77 31.06 6.16 -7.34
C GLN A 77 30.89 5.99 -5.81
N ASN A 78 31.00 7.05 -5.01
CA ASN A 78 30.85 7.02 -3.53
C ASN A 78 29.42 6.62 -3.09
N PHE A 79 28.98 5.41 -3.38
CA PHE A 79 27.61 4.94 -3.17
C PHE A 79 27.24 4.89 -1.69
N GLY A 80 28.19 4.61 -0.80
CA GLY A 80 27.98 4.67 0.64
C GLY A 80 27.69 6.07 1.18
N GLU A 81 28.11 7.13 0.49
CA GLU A 81 27.74 8.53 0.83
C GLU A 81 26.39 8.89 0.20
N ILE A 82 26.21 8.56 -1.08
CA ILE A 82 24.95 8.78 -1.82
C ILE A 82 23.76 8.13 -1.12
N LEU A 83 23.91 6.92 -0.56
CA LEU A 83 22.85 6.23 0.18
C LEU A 83 22.53 6.86 1.54
N LYS A 84 23.51 7.49 2.18
CA LYS A 84 23.25 8.24 3.43
C LYS A 84 22.38 9.46 3.14
N ASP A 85 22.59 10.08 1.99
CA ASP A 85 21.85 11.27 1.56
C ASP A 85 20.55 10.94 0.81
N LEU A 86 20.41 9.72 0.29
CA LEU A 86 19.20 9.26 -0.39
C LEU A 86 17.99 9.27 0.56
N ASP A 87 17.03 10.15 0.30
CA ASP A 87 15.76 10.20 1.03
C ASP A 87 14.65 9.52 0.19
N ILE A 88 13.68 8.90 0.86
CA ILE A 88 12.52 8.26 0.22
C ILE A 88 11.78 9.26 -0.67
N SER A 89 11.78 10.53 -0.26
CA SER A 89 11.24 11.65 -1.02
C SER A 89 11.78 11.72 -2.45
N GLU A 90 13.06 11.37 -2.68
CA GLU A 90 13.65 11.35 -4.02
C GLU A 90 13.10 10.19 -4.87
N ILE A 91 12.90 9.03 -4.25
CA ILE A 91 12.29 7.86 -4.89
C ILE A 91 10.83 8.15 -5.24
N GLU A 92 10.06 8.74 -4.32
CA GLU A 92 8.67 9.15 -4.57
C GLU A 92 8.57 10.20 -5.68
N ASN A 93 9.46 11.19 -5.69
CA ASN A 93 9.52 12.19 -6.74
C ASN A 93 9.84 11.57 -8.10
N TYR A 94 10.69 10.55 -8.13
CA TYR A 94 11.01 9.82 -9.35
C TYR A 94 9.81 9.00 -9.85
N ILE A 95 9.09 8.32 -8.96
CA ILE A 95 7.85 7.61 -9.27
C ILE A 95 6.78 8.57 -9.82
N ARG A 96 6.60 9.75 -9.19
CA ARG A 96 5.64 10.77 -9.63
C ARG A 96 5.96 11.35 -11.02
N ARG A 97 7.24 11.40 -11.40
CA ARG A 97 7.68 11.89 -12.73
C ARG A 97 7.38 10.90 -13.86
N GLY A 98 7.13 9.62 -13.55
CA GLY A 98 6.74 8.61 -14.55
C GLY A 98 7.86 8.19 -15.50
N GLU A 99 9.12 8.47 -15.17
CA GLU A 99 10.28 8.09 -15.98
C GLU A 99 10.75 6.65 -15.65
N PHE A 100 9.95 5.65 -16.04
CA PHE A 100 10.26 4.23 -15.74
C PHE A 100 11.46 3.65 -16.52
N LYS A 101 12.06 4.41 -17.45
CA LYS A 101 13.00 3.86 -18.43
C LYS A 101 14.45 3.71 -17.93
N SER A 102 14.85 4.38 -16.83
CA SER A 102 16.16 4.12 -16.22
C SER A 102 16.22 4.62 -14.77
N LEU A 103 15.68 3.84 -13.83
CA LEU A 103 15.93 4.11 -12.42
C LEU A 103 17.45 4.00 -12.16
N PRO A 104 18.07 4.99 -11.48
CA PRO A 104 19.48 4.89 -11.13
C PRO A 104 19.80 3.58 -10.40
N ALA A 105 20.97 2.99 -10.69
CA ALA A 105 21.35 1.69 -10.14
C ALA A 105 21.33 1.66 -8.59
N HIS A 106 21.72 2.76 -7.93
CA HIS A 106 21.71 2.86 -6.48
C HIS A 106 20.30 2.89 -5.88
N MET A 107 19.34 3.56 -6.52
CA MET A 107 17.92 3.55 -6.11
C MET A 107 17.30 2.16 -6.30
N THR A 108 17.70 1.45 -7.36
CA THR A 108 17.22 0.08 -7.61
C THR A 108 17.69 -0.89 -6.53
N VAL A 109 18.96 -0.79 -6.10
CA VAL A 109 19.48 -1.60 -4.99
C VAL A 109 18.78 -1.24 -3.68
N TYR A 110 18.57 0.05 -3.43
CA TYR A 110 17.86 0.52 -2.24
C TYR A 110 16.43 -0.01 -2.15
N LEU A 111 15.67 0.07 -3.26
CA LEU A 111 14.30 -0.48 -3.33
C LEU A 111 14.27 -1.98 -3.04
N LYS A 112 15.21 -2.76 -3.58
CA LYS A 112 15.30 -4.20 -3.29
C LYS A 112 15.60 -4.47 -1.81
N TRP A 113 16.42 -3.64 -1.17
CA TRP A 113 16.63 -3.73 0.28
C TRP A 113 15.37 -3.40 1.07
N LEU A 114 14.57 -2.42 0.62
CA LEU A 114 13.27 -2.09 1.21
C LEU A 114 12.28 -3.25 1.06
N GLU A 115 12.18 -3.87 -0.13
CA GLU A 115 11.34 -5.05 -0.39
C GLU A 115 11.72 -6.23 0.52
N ILE A 116 13.00 -6.53 0.64
CA ILE A 116 13.48 -7.62 1.50
C ILE A 116 13.21 -7.31 2.98
N ALA A 117 13.48 -6.07 3.42
CA ALA A 117 13.13 -5.64 4.76
C ALA A 117 11.62 -5.77 5.03
N HIS A 118 10.79 -5.48 4.02
CA HIS A 118 9.34 -5.62 4.08
C HIS A 118 8.90 -7.09 4.18
N ASP A 119 9.46 -7.98 3.35
CA ASP A 119 9.15 -9.42 3.39
C ASP A 119 9.50 -10.05 4.74
N TRP A 120 10.67 -9.68 5.28
CA TRP A 120 11.09 -10.13 6.60
C TRP A 120 10.27 -9.50 7.72
N TYR A 121 9.85 -8.24 7.56
CA TYR A 121 8.92 -7.60 8.48
C TYR A 121 7.56 -8.30 8.49
N TYR A 122 7.03 -8.64 7.32
CA TYR A 122 5.78 -9.39 7.20
C TYR A 122 5.86 -10.75 7.90
N LYS A 123 7.00 -11.46 7.74
CA LYS A 123 7.23 -12.80 8.32
C LYS A 123 7.49 -12.81 9.82
N PHE A 124 8.41 -11.98 10.32
CA PHE A 124 8.91 -12.07 11.71
C PHE A 124 8.44 -10.94 12.61
N LYS A 125 8.05 -9.79 12.05
CA LYS A 125 7.53 -8.61 12.78
C LYS A 125 8.45 -8.11 13.91
N ASP A 126 9.75 -8.47 13.89
CA ASP A 126 10.76 -8.08 14.89
C ASP A 126 11.79 -7.12 14.26
N LYS A 127 11.77 -5.87 14.72
CA LYS A 127 12.69 -4.82 14.26
C LYS A 127 14.16 -5.21 14.45
N ASN A 128 14.52 -5.75 15.61
CA ASN A 128 15.94 -5.98 15.94
C ASN A 128 16.53 -7.08 15.05
N TRP A 129 15.73 -8.12 14.78
CA TRP A 129 16.14 -9.19 13.89
C TRP A 129 16.32 -8.69 12.45
N ILE A 130 15.39 -7.89 11.93
CA ILE A 130 15.47 -7.33 10.58
C ILE A 130 16.70 -6.41 10.45
N VAL A 131 16.96 -5.55 11.44
CA VAL A 131 18.14 -4.69 11.46
C VAL A 131 19.43 -5.53 11.46
N ASN A 132 19.49 -6.61 12.23
CA ASN A 132 20.65 -7.52 12.23
C ASN A 132 20.79 -8.28 10.91
N TYR A 133 19.69 -8.70 10.31
CA TYR A 133 19.66 -9.35 9.00
C TYR A 133 20.18 -8.42 7.90
N LEU A 134 19.70 -7.17 7.88
CA LEU A 134 20.17 -6.14 6.94
C LEU A 134 21.67 -5.86 7.13
N MET A 135 22.17 -5.77 8.36
CA MET A 135 23.61 -5.60 8.61
C MET A 135 24.46 -6.77 8.10
N ALA A 136 23.96 -8.00 8.19
CA ALA A 136 24.70 -9.19 7.77
C ALA A 136 24.68 -9.39 6.25
N ASN A 137 23.54 -9.08 5.61
CA ASN A 137 23.29 -9.47 4.23
C ASN A 137 23.36 -8.31 3.24
N CYS A 138 23.10 -7.05 3.66
CA CYS A 138 23.35 -5.90 2.80
C CYS A 138 24.82 -5.49 2.90
N ARG A 139 25.52 -5.60 1.77
CA ARG A 139 26.94 -5.29 1.66
C ARG A 139 27.18 -4.12 0.70
N ASP A 140 28.18 -3.32 1.05
CA ASP A 140 28.68 -2.23 0.21
C ASP A 140 29.52 -2.77 -0.96
N SER A 141 29.88 -1.90 -1.91
CA SER A 141 30.71 -2.26 -3.07
C SER A 141 32.10 -2.82 -2.70
N GLU A 142 32.55 -2.57 -1.47
CA GLU A 142 33.79 -3.07 -0.88
C GLU A 142 33.59 -4.28 0.04
N ASP A 143 32.45 -4.99 -0.07
CA ASP A 143 32.07 -6.16 0.75
C ASP A 143 31.92 -5.85 2.26
N ARG A 144 31.85 -4.56 2.62
CA ARG A 144 31.65 -4.12 4.01
C ARG A 144 30.18 -4.22 4.39
N CYS A 145 29.92 -4.77 5.57
CA CYS A 145 28.59 -4.72 6.19
C CYS A 145 28.11 -3.27 6.34
N ILE A 146 26.83 -3.03 6.05
CA ILE A 146 26.23 -1.72 6.31
C ILE A 146 26.22 -1.42 7.82
N SER A 147 26.36 -0.14 8.16
CA SER A 147 26.29 0.30 9.56
C SER A 147 24.90 0.08 10.15
N ARG A 148 24.83 -0.11 11.48
CA ARG A 148 23.56 -0.19 12.22
C ARG A 148 22.66 1.04 12.00
N TYR A 149 23.26 2.21 11.84
CA TYR A 149 22.53 3.45 11.52
C TYR A 149 21.80 3.30 10.19
N MET A 150 22.50 2.83 9.15
CA MET A 150 21.93 2.64 7.82
C MET A 150 20.84 1.58 7.81
N ALA A 151 21.03 0.45 8.51
CA ALA A 151 20.01 -0.59 8.63
C ALA A 151 18.74 -0.08 9.34
N ASN A 152 18.88 0.78 10.36
CA ASN A 152 17.73 1.42 11.00
C ASN A 152 17.04 2.44 10.08
N LYS A 153 17.81 3.18 9.28
CA LYS A 153 17.27 4.09 8.26
C LYS A 153 16.45 3.31 7.24
N ILE A 154 17.01 2.26 6.63
CA ILE A 154 16.30 1.38 5.67
C ILE A 154 15.01 0.81 6.29
N PHE A 155 15.04 0.38 7.55
CA PHE A 155 13.84 -0.11 8.21
C PHE A 155 12.77 0.98 8.41
N GLY A 156 13.17 2.18 8.86
CA GLY A 156 12.27 3.32 9.00
C GLY A 156 11.71 3.79 7.65
N ASP A 157 12.53 3.71 6.62
CA ASP A 157 12.19 4.07 5.26
C ASP A 157 11.26 3.04 4.63
N MET A 158 11.46 1.75 4.90
CA MET A 158 10.56 0.67 4.49
C MET A 158 9.17 0.89 5.09
N LEU A 159 9.11 1.17 6.40
CA LEU A 159 7.84 1.48 7.05
C LEU A 159 7.18 2.72 6.43
N SER A 160 7.99 3.70 6.03
CA SER A 160 7.45 4.92 5.46
C SER A 160 6.99 4.68 4.01
N PHE A 161 7.76 4.01 3.18
CA PHE A 161 7.43 3.76 1.78
C PHE A 161 6.23 2.83 1.60
N PHE A 162 6.18 1.70 2.32
CA PHE A 162 5.09 0.73 2.18
C PHE A 162 3.84 1.09 3.00
N TYR A 163 3.96 1.94 4.03
CA TYR A 163 2.85 2.25 4.92
C TYR A 163 2.55 3.76 5.11
N SER A 164 3.18 4.68 4.36
CA SER A 164 2.89 6.14 4.43
C SER A 164 1.93 6.66 3.38
N ASP A 165 0.79 5.99 3.20
CA ASP A 165 -0.41 6.82 3.10
C ASP A 165 -0.67 7.36 4.51
N ALA A 166 -0.76 8.68 4.70
CA ALA A 166 -0.87 9.28 6.02
C ALA A 166 -2.11 8.76 6.79
N ASP A 167 -3.18 8.46 6.08
CA ASP A 167 -4.37 7.78 6.61
C ASP A 167 -4.20 6.26 6.72
N PHE A 168 -3.47 5.64 5.80
CA PHE A 168 -3.17 4.20 5.85
C PHE A 168 -2.25 3.85 7.03
N LYS A 169 -1.34 4.71 7.48
CA LYS A 169 -0.46 4.44 8.63
C LYS A 169 -1.24 4.30 9.93
N LYS A 170 -2.21 5.19 10.15
CA LYS A 170 -3.10 5.17 11.33
C LYS A 170 -4.09 4.00 11.23
N ASN A 171 -4.71 3.83 10.06
CA ASN A 171 -5.67 2.75 9.79
C ASN A 171 -5.04 1.37 9.84
N SER A 172 -3.83 1.20 9.30
CA SER A 172 -3.08 -0.06 9.36
C SER A 172 -2.62 -0.38 10.76
N TRP A 173 -2.24 0.63 11.55
CA TRP A 173 -1.92 0.43 12.96
C TRP A 173 -3.14 -0.03 13.76
N PHE A 174 -4.31 0.56 13.52
CA PHE A 174 -5.56 0.11 14.11
C PHE A 174 -5.97 -1.28 13.62
N MET A 175 -5.84 -1.57 12.32
CA MET A 175 -6.11 -2.90 11.77
C MET A 175 -5.19 -3.95 12.40
N TYR A 176 -3.90 -3.65 12.52
CA TYR A 176 -2.92 -4.51 13.18
C TYR A 176 -3.29 -4.77 14.65
N LEU A 177 -3.65 -3.73 15.39
CA LEU A 177 -4.10 -3.85 16.79
C LEU A 177 -5.39 -4.67 16.90
N ALA A 178 -6.35 -4.46 16.00
CA ALA A 178 -7.59 -5.23 15.95
C ALA A 178 -7.32 -6.71 15.67
N GLU A 179 -6.43 -7.02 14.72
CA GLU A 179 -6.03 -8.39 14.39
C GLU A 179 -5.37 -9.10 15.58
N ARG A 180 -4.50 -8.41 16.34
CA ARG A 180 -3.90 -8.95 17.57
C ARG A 180 -4.95 -9.29 18.63
N VAL A 181 -5.92 -8.41 18.82
CA VAL A 181 -7.01 -8.62 19.78
C VAL A 181 -7.93 -9.76 19.31
N MET A 182 -8.20 -9.86 18.01
CA MET A 182 -8.97 -10.97 17.43
C MET A 182 -8.26 -12.32 17.55
N MET A 183 -6.94 -12.38 17.40
CA MET A 183 -6.18 -13.60 17.68
C MET A 183 -6.23 -14.00 19.15
N GLY A 184 -6.20 -13.01 20.06
CA GLY A 184 -6.46 -13.26 21.48
C GLY A 184 -7.87 -13.79 21.74
N ALA A 185 -8.88 -13.29 21.01
CA ALA A 185 -10.24 -13.81 21.07
C ALA A 185 -10.30 -15.26 20.56
N ALA A 186 -9.67 -15.58 19.42
CA ALA A 186 -9.63 -16.94 18.88
C ALA A 186 -9.02 -17.93 19.88
N LEU A 187 -7.94 -17.54 20.58
CA LEU A 187 -7.35 -18.35 21.63
C LEU A 187 -8.30 -18.52 22.84
N ALA A 188 -8.97 -17.44 23.27
CA ALA A 188 -9.94 -17.51 24.37
C ALA A 188 -11.14 -18.42 24.01
N TRP A 189 -11.55 -18.44 22.75
CA TRP A 189 -12.57 -19.35 22.23
C TRP A 189 -12.12 -20.80 22.31
N GLU A 190 -10.90 -21.11 21.88
CA GLU A 190 -10.33 -22.46 22.00
C GLU A 190 -10.19 -22.92 23.46
N MET A 191 -9.94 -22.00 24.38
CA MET A 191 -9.88 -22.26 25.83
C MET A 191 -11.24 -22.26 26.53
N ASN A 192 -12.34 -22.09 25.77
CA ASN A 192 -13.72 -22.02 26.27
C ASN A 192 -13.96 -20.89 27.29
N ASP A 193 -13.16 -19.83 27.26
CA ASP A 193 -13.30 -18.62 28.09
C ASP A 193 -14.13 -17.57 27.34
N MET A 194 -15.45 -17.69 27.50
CA MET A 194 -16.43 -16.84 26.81
C MET A 194 -16.40 -15.37 27.27
N LYS A 195 -15.93 -15.10 28.49
CA LYS A 195 -15.85 -13.72 29.01
C LYS A 195 -14.70 -12.98 28.36
N THR A 196 -13.52 -13.60 28.30
CA THR A 196 -12.35 -13.00 27.66
C THR A 196 -12.53 -12.90 26.14
N PHE A 197 -13.25 -13.85 25.53
CA PHE A 197 -13.63 -13.79 24.12
C PHE A 197 -14.48 -12.54 23.79
N THR A 198 -15.54 -12.30 24.55
CA THR A 198 -16.46 -11.16 24.33
C THR A 198 -15.76 -9.82 24.58
N ASP A 199 -14.95 -9.73 25.64
CA ASP A 199 -14.15 -8.52 25.92
C ASP A 199 -13.14 -8.21 24.79
N CYS A 200 -12.51 -9.22 24.21
CA CYS A 200 -11.61 -9.05 23.07
C CYS A 200 -12.37 -8.63 21.80
N GLN A 201 -13.52 -9.26 21.52
CA GLN A 201 -14.38 -8.88 20.39
C GLN A 201 -14.81 -7.41 20.46
N GLU A 202 -15.27 -6.94 21.63
CA GLU A 202 -15.65 -5.53 21.81
C GLU A 202 -14.47 -4.58 21.62
N LYS A 203 -13.29 -4.94 22.13
CA LYS A 203 -12.08 -4.12 21.97
C LYS A 203 -11.66 -4.05 20.50
N ALA A 204 -11.72 -5.16 19.77
CA ALA A 204 -11.42 -5.19 18.34
C ALA A 204 -12.40 -4.31 17.55
N ALA A 205 -13.70 -4.39 17.83
CA ALA A 205 -14.72 -3.56 17.20
C ALA A 205 -14.48 -2.05 17.46
N LYS A 206 -14.15 -1.67 18.70
CA LYS A 206 -13.82 -0.28 19.08
C LYS A 206 -12.55 0.24 18.39
N ILE A 207 -11.61 -0.63 18.04
CA ILE A 207 -10.40 -0.27 17.29
C ILE A 207 -10.73 -0.09 15.81
N LEU A 208 -11.53 -0.98 15.23
CA LEU A 208 -11.95 -0.91 13.83
C LEU A 208 -12.82 0.33 13.55
N ASP A 209 -13.66 0.75 14.49
CA ASP A 209 -14.49 1.96 14.36
C ASP A 209 -13.67 3.26 14.28
N ARG A 210 -12.39 3.23 14.67
CA ARG A 210 -11.47 4.37 14.58
C ARG A 210 -10.76 4.47 13.23
N ILE A 211 -10.99 3.51 12.33
CA ILE A 211 -10.42 3.51 10.97
C ILE A 211 -11.20 4.51 10.13
N THR A 212 -10.55 5.62 9.77
CA THR A 212 -11.13 6.65 8.91
C THR A 212 -10.90 6.28 7.45
N ILE A 213 -11.93 5.79 6.77
CA ILE A 213 -11.87 5.58 5.32
C ILE A 213 -11.99 6.96 4.66
N ASP A 214 -10.91 7.46 4.10
CA ASP A 214 -10.95 8.70 3.33
C ASP A 214 -11.71 8.43 2.03
N LYS A 215 -13.01 8.74 2.03
CA LYS A 215 -13.81 8.73 0.81
C LYS A 215 -13.41 9.97 0.04
N GLN A 216 -12.38 9.85 -0.79
CA GLN A 216 -11.95 10.90 -1.69
C GLN A 216 -13.17 11.39 -2.48
N ALA A 217 -13.69 12.55 -2.10
CA ALA A 217 -14.88 13.11 -2.73
C ALA A 217 -14.47 13.54 -4.14
N VAL A 218 -14.93 12.78 -5.14
CA VAL A 218 -14.71 13.11 -6.55
C VAL A 218 -15.24 14.53 -6.78
N ASP A 219 -14.39 15.44 -7.30
CA ASP A 219 -14.79 16.81 -7.58
C ASP A 219 -16.01 16.78 -8.53
N PRO A 220 -17.18 17.34 -8.13
CA PRO A 220 -18.38 17.36 -8.97
C PRO A 220 -18.19 18.08 -10.31
N ARG A 221 -17.09 18.81 -10.50
CA ARG A 221 -16.70 19.39 -11.79
C ARG A 221 -16.20 18.34 -12.78
N LEU A 222 -15.52 17.29 -12.34
CA LEU A 222 -15.06 16.18 -13.20
C LEU A 222 -16.22 15.28 -13.64
N LEU A 223 -17.30 15.26 -12.87
CA LEU A 223 -18.53 14.54 -13.18
C LEU A 223 -19.42 15.26 -14.20
N ASN A 224 -19.19 16.56 -14.45
CA ASN A 224 -19.96 17.38 -15.38
C ASN A 224 -19.09 17.83 -16.56
N PRO A 225 -19.04 17.07 -17.68
CA PRO A 225 -18.35 17.52 -18.88
C PRO A 225 -19.15 18.66 -19.54
N LYS A 226 -18.97 19.90 -19.08
CA LYS A 226 -19.47 21.07 -19.82
C LYS A 226 -18.51 21.35 -20.97
N PRO A 227 -18.93 21.27 -22.25
CA PRO A 227 -18.07 21.63 -23.36
C PRO A 227 -17.73 23.12 -23.25
N MET A 228 -16.43 23.44 -23.16
CA MET A 228 -15.95 24.81 -23.14
C MET A 228 -15.67 25.25 -24.58
N PHE A 229 -16.54 26.10 -25.12
CA PHE A 229 -16.35 26.67 -26.45
C PHE A 229 -15.47 27.91 -26.36
N PHE A 230 -14.28 27.88 -26.98
CA PHE A 230 -13.43 29.05 -27.13
C PHE A 230 -13.87 29.82 -28.37
N ILE A 231 -14.72 30.83 -28.19
CA ILE A 231 -15.10 31.76 -29.26
C ILE A 231 -14.21 32.99 -29.13
N THR A 232 -13.34 33.22 -30.12
CA THR A 232 -12.52 34.44 -30.20
C THR A 232 -13.32 35.56 -30.87
N ASP A 233 -13.44 36.71 -30.20
CA ASP A 233 -14.05 37.90 -30.79
C ASP A 233 -13.03 38.56 -31.75
N ALA A 234 -13.47 38.94 -32.95
CA ALA A 234 -12.60 39.53 -33.99
C ALA A 234 -11.85 40.77 -33.48
N LYS A 235 -12.45 41.51 -32.53
CA LYS A 235 -11.83 42.67 -31.87
C LYS A 235 -10.59 42.30 -31.04
N GLN A 236 -10.57 41.13 -30.41
CA GLN A 236 -9.42 40.66 -29.62
C GLN A 236 -8.24 40.24 -30.51
N LEU A 237 -8.52 39.92 -31.78
CA LEU A 237 -7.53 39.56 -32.79
C LEU A 237 -7.03 40.77 -33.61
N GLY A 238 -7.44 41.99 -33.26
CA GLY A 238 -7.04 43.22 -33.98
C GLY A 238 -7.66 43.36 -35.37
N LEU A 239 -8.66 42.55 -35.70
CA LEU A 239 -9.37 42.62 -36.97
C LEU A 239 -10.47 43.70 -36.91
N PRO A 240 -10.74 44.40 -38.02
CA PRO A 240 -11.83 45.36 -38.07
C PRO A 240 -13.17 44.65 -37.82
N PRO A 241 -14.15 45.33 -37.18
CA PRO A 241 -15.47 44.76 -36.94
C PRO A 241 -16.12 44.41 -38.28
N ILE A 242 -16.54 43.15 -38.42
CA ILE A 242 -17.13 42.64 -39.67
C ILE A 242 -18.52 43.26 -39.86
N ASP A 243 -18.70 44.02 -40.94
CA ASP A 243 -20.03 44.47 -41.39
C ASP A 243 -20.74 43.33 -42.13
N ARG A 244 -21.64 42.64 -41.41
CA ARG A 244 -22.40 41.50 -41.92
C ARG A 244 -23.28 41.88 -43.12
N ASN A 245 -23.71 43.14 -43.21
CA ASN A 245 -24.55 43.61 -44.31
C ASN A 245 -23.75 43.81 -45.59
N ALA A 246 -22.50 44.26 -45.49
CA ALA A 246 -21.59 44.37 -46.63
C ALA A 246 -21.29 42.98 -47.23
N LEU A 247 -21.06 41.98 -46.38
CA LEU A 247 -20.85 40.59 -46.82
C LEU A 247 -22.09 39.96 -47.44
N ALA A 248 -23.29 40.25 -46.91
CA ALA A 248 -24.54 39.78 -47.50
C ALA A 248 -24.76 40.32 -48.93
N ARG A 249 -24.40 41.59 -49.18
CA ARG A 249 -24.44 42.19 -50.53
C ARG A 249 -23.44 41.54 -51.48
N ALA A 250 -22.21 41.30 -51.01
CA ALA A 250 -21.20 40.60 -51.79
C ALA A 250 -21.65 39.18 -52.18
N ILE A 251 -22.40 38.48 -51.31
CA ILE A 251 -22.97 37.16 -51.62
C ILE A 251 -24.07 37.24 -52.68
N ASP A 252 -24.88 38.30 -52.67
CA ASP A 252 -25.92 38.49 -53.68
C ASP A 252 -25.33 38.71 -55.08
N GLU A 253 -24.17 39.36 -55.16
CA GLU A 253 -23.44 39.61 -56.40
C GLU A 253 -22.76 38.35 -56.97
N MET A 254 -22.53 37.30 -56.16
CA MET A 254 -21.89 36.08 -56.65
C MET A 254 -22.79 35.30 -57.62
N VAL A 255 -22.22 34.70 -58.68
CA VAL A 255 -22.95 33.86 -59.64
C VAL A 255 -23.02 32.41 -59.12
N VAL A 256 -23.73 32.20 -58.01
CA VAL A 256 -24.00 30.89 -57.41
C VAL A 256 -25.51 30.63 -57.29
N PRO A 257 -25.95 29.36 -57.26
CA PRO A 257 -27.36 29.02 -57.08
C PRO A 257 -27.96 29.68 -55.84
N GLU A 258 -29.22 30.12 -55.92
CA GLU A 258 -29.90 30.84 -54.82
C GLU A 258 -29.92 30.06 -53.50
N LYS A 259 -30.01 28.72 -53.57
CA LYS A 259 -29.92 27.84 -52.40
C LYS A 259 -28.60 28.01 -51.64
N VAL A 260 -27.48 28.13 -52.35
CA VAL A 260 -26.14 28.32 -51.77
C VAL A 260 -25.99 29.73 -51.21
N LYS A 261 -26.58 30.74 -51.87
CA LYS A 261 -26.63 32.12 -51.35
C LYS A 261 -27.38 32.21 -50.03
N ILE A 262 -28.54 31.57 -49.94
CA ILE A 262 -29.36 31.54 -48.72
C ILE A 262 -28.62 30.83 -47.59
N ARG A 263 -27.92 29.72 -47.88
CA ARG A 263 -27.08 29.02 -46.90
C ARG A 263 -25.94 29.90 -46.37
N ALA A 264 -25.20 30.56 -47.26
CA ALA A 264 -24.13 31.48 -46.88
C ALA A 264 -24.65 32.67 -46.05
N LYS A 265 -25.84 33.20 -46.36
CA LYS A 265 -26.50 34.25 -45.56
C LYS A 265 -26.96 33.78 -44.18
N ARG A 266 -27.38 32.51 -44.05
CA ARG A 266 -27.70 31.87 -42.76
C ARG A 266 -26.45 31.67 -41.91
N ASP A 267 -25.33 31.24 -42.51
CA ASP A 267 -24.05 31.07 -41.79
C ASP A 267 -23.45 32.40 -41.31
N LEU A 268 -23.72 33.51 -42.02
CA LEU A 268 -23.41 34.87 -41.58
C LEU A 268 -24.33 35.38 -40.45
N GLY A 269 -25.42 34.68 -40.14
CA GLY A 269 -26.41 35.09 -39.15
C GLY A 269 -27.26 36.30 -39.58
N THR A 270 -27.37 36.58 -40.89
CA THR A 270 -28.22 37.65 -41.44
C THR A 270 -29.66 37.20 -41.70
N VAL A 271 -29.86 35.89 -41.87
CA VAL A 271 -31.17 35.23 -41.97
C VAL A 271 -31.28 34.23 -40.82
N ALA A 272 -32.46 34.17 -40.18
CA ALA A 272 -32.70 33.22 -39.09
C ALA A 272 -32.48 31.77 -39.55
N ARG A 273 -31.85 30.98 -38.68
CA ARG A 273 -31.60 29.56 -38.93
C ARG A 273 -32.79 28.79 -38.37
N ASP A 274 -33.67 28.33 -39.26
CA ASP A 274 -34.75 27.43 -38.88
C ASP A 274 -34.15 26.04 -38.67
N LEU A 275 -34.07 25.61 -37.41
CA LEU A 275 -33.54 24.30 -37.00
C LEU A 275 -34.38 23.12 -37.52
N SER A 276 -35.57 23.38 -38.09
CA SER A 276 -36.45 22.36 -38.66
C SER A 276 -36.05 21.89 -40.07
N ASP A 277 -35.15 22.61 -40.75
CA ASP A 277 -34.75 22.28 -42.13
C ASP A 277 -33.46 21.43 -42.20
N GLU A 278 -32.78 21.20 -41.06
CA GLU A 278 -31.47 20.54 -41.01
C GLU A 278 -31.52 18.98 -41.07
N ASP A 279 -32.71 18.38 -41.22
CA ASP A 279 -32.87 16.92 -41.38
C ASP A 279 -32.71 16.40 -42.82
N MET A 280 -32.28 17.23 -43.78
CA MET A 280 -32.04 16.81 -45.18
C MET A 280 -30.57 16.49 -45.51
N LEU A 281 -29.70 16.28 -44.50
CA LEU A 281 -28.30 15.86 -44.68
C LEU A 281 -28.13 14.41 -45.23
N GLY A 282 -29.21 13.76 -45.66
CA GLY A 282 -29.21 12.38 -46.16
C GLY A 282 -29.15 12.19 -47.69
N GLU A 283 -29.34 13.22 -48.53
CA GLU A 283 -29.49 13.02 -49.98
C GLU A 283 -28.30 13.46 -50.87
N GLU A 284 -27.41 14.36 -50.43
CA GLU A 284 -26.33 14.87 -51.31
C GLU A 284 -25.15 13.88 -51.51
N LEU A 285 -25.14 12.72 -50.85
CA LEU A 285 -24.13 11.66 -51.08
C LEU A 285 -24.56 10.59 -52.09
N LYS A 286 -25.72 10.70 -52.74
CA LYS A 286 -26.21 9.70 -53.70
C LYS A 286 -26.05 10.04 -55.19
N GLU A 287 -25.67 11.26 -55.56
CA GLU A 287 -25.58 11.67 -56.98
C GLU A 287 -24.16 11.82 -57.55
N THR A 288 -23.14 11.32 -56.86
CA THR A 288 -21.80 11.12 -57.47
C THR A 288 -21.48 9.64 -57.61
N LYS A 289 -22.09 9.02 -58.63
CA LYS A 289 -21.64 7.77 -59.25
C LYS A 289 -21.72 7.92 -60.76
#